data_AF-A0A955PX38-F1
#
_entry.id   AF-A0A955PX38-F1
#
_cell.length_a   1.000
_cell.length_b   1.000
_cell.length_c   1.000
_cell.angle_alpha   90.00
_cell.angle_beta   90.00
_cell.angle_gamma   90.00
#
_symmetry.space_group_name_H-M   'P 1'
#
loop_
_entity.id
_entity.type
_entity.pdbx_description
1 polymer ?
#
loop_
_entity_poly.entity_id
_entity_poly.type
_entity_poly.pdbx_seq_one_letter_code
_entity_poly.pdbx_strand_id
1 'polypeptide(L)'
;MSQLFKGMEQIEEARQEMAGESFMAGLFLGNPDLNLLFPPDESDEEKQIGKEYCQKIEEFLKQQVDPDDIERIAKIPEHVLKGLLELGAFGMKIPKEYGGLGFSYTNYGRVLMLIASWSNILALTVAVPQSIGIAMPILLFGNEKQKKAFLPRVARKEISAFALTEPDTGSDAANIQTNAVLNALGTHFVVNGEKLWCTNG
;
A
#
# COMPACT_ATOMS: atom_id res chain seq x y z
N MET A 1 37.39 -6.95 5.84
CA MET A 1 37.76 -5.88 4.90
C MET A 1 37.06 -5.99 3.55
N SER A 2 37.04 -7.13 2.85
CA SER A 2 36.41 -7.20 1.49
C SER A 2 34.90 -6.92 1.44
N GLN A 3 34.14 -7.27 2.49
CA GLN A 3 32.71 -6.91 2.58
C GLN A 3 32.49 -5.40 2.75
N LEU A 4 33.41 -4.71 3.44
CA LEU A 4 33.34 -3.26 3.64
C LEU A 4 33.59 -2.52 2.32
N PHE A 5 34.56 -3.01 1.52
CA PHE A 5 34.84 -2.48 0.18
C PHE A 5 33.70 -2.71 -0.80
N LYS A 6 33.05 -3.89 -0.78
CA LYS A 6 31.83 -4.13 -1.57
C LYS A 6 30.68 -3.20 -1.19
N GLY A 7 30.51 -2.92 0.11
CA GLY A 7 29.50 -1.97 0.56
C GLY A 7 29.76 -0.55 0.05
N MET A 8 31.03 -0.11 0.05
CA MET A 8 31.41 1.19 -0.50
C MET A 8 31.24 1.27 -2.02
N GLU A 9 31.59 0.21 -2.76
CA GLU A 9 31.35 0.13 -4.21
C GLU A 9 29.86 0.23 -4.54
N GLN A 10 29.00 -0.49 -3.81
CA GLN A 10 27.55 -0.41 -3.99
C GLN A 10 26.98 0.98 -3.65
N ILE A 11 27.53 1.66 -2.65
CA ILE A 11 27.13 3.04 -2.30
C ILE A 11 27.51 4.01 -3.43
N GLU A 12 28.72 3.89 -3.99
CA GLU A 12 29.15 4.74 -5.10
C GLU A 12 28.44 4.43 -6.43
N GLU A 13 28.10 3.17 -6.68
CA GLU A 13 27.30 2.76 -7.84
C GLU A 13 25.88 3.33 -7.76
N ALA A 14 25.20 3.14 -6.62
CA ALA A 14 23.88 3.73 -6.37
C ALA A 14 23.90 5.27 -6.46
N ARG A 15 25.00 5.91 -6.02
CA ARG A 15 25.18 7.35 -6.14
C ARG A 15 25.21 7.82 -7.59
N GLN A 16 25.86 7.07 -8.49
CA GLN A 16 25.91 7.40 -9.91
C GLN A 16 24.56 7.18 -10.60
N GLU A 17 23.85 6.11 -10.26
CA GLU A 17 22.52 5.82 -10.81
C GLU A 17 21.47 6.86 -10.40
N MET A 18 21.53 7.37 -9.16
CA MET A 18 20.51 8.30 -8.65
C MET A 18 20.75 9.78 -9.00
N ALA A 19 21.84 10.11 -9.69
CA ALA A 19 22.20 11.49 -9.99
C ALA A 19 21.20 12.11 -10.99
N GLY A 20 20.42 13.09 -10.54
CA GLY A 20 19.44 13.83 -11.35
C GLY A 20 18.01 13.28 -11.32
N GLU A 21 17.77 12.11 -10.71
CA GLU A 21 16.44 11.50 -10.63
C GLU A 21 15.76 11.72 -9.28
N SER A 22 16.48 12.26 -8.28
CA SER A 22 16.00 12.48 -6.92
C SER A 22 16.47 13.82 -6.38
N PHE A 23 15.53 14.64 -5.89
CA PHE A 23 15.85 15.88 -5.19
C PHE A 23 16.77 15.62 -4.00
N MET A 24 16.47 14.60 -3.19
CA MET A 24 17.25 14.28 -2.00
C MET A 24 18.67 13.83 -2.36
N ALA A 25 18.84 12.96 -3.36
CA ALA A 25 20.17 12.56 -3.82
C ALA A 25 20.95 13.79 -4.34
N GLY A 26 20.32 14.61 -5.19
CA GLY A 26 20.91 15.84 -5.71
C GLY A 26 21.34 16.81 -4.60
N LEU A 27 20.56 16.92 -3.52
CA LEU A 27 20.89 17.75 -2.37
C LEU A 27 22.20 17.31 -1.69
N PHE A 28 22.36 16.01 -1.41
CA PHE A 28 23.59 15.46 -0.83
C PHE A 28 24.78 15.53 -1.80
N LEU A 29 24.52 15.56 -3.10
CA LEU A 29 25.52 15.71 -4.16
C LEU A 29 25.86 17.16 -4.50
N GLY A 30 25.20 18.14 -3.87
CA GLY A 30 25.41 19.56 -4.14
C GLY A 30 24.84 20.05 -5.47
N ASN A 31 23.95 19.28 -6.11
CA ASN A 31 23.24 19.65 -7.34
C ASN A 31 21.75 19.23 -7.27
N PRO A 32 20.94 19.87 -6.41
CA PRO A 32 19.52 19.52 -6.27
C PRO A 32 18.71 19.98 -7.48
N ASP A 33 17.87 19.09 -8.03
CA ASP A 33 16.83 19.48 -8.99
C ASP A 33 15.53 19.85 -8.25
N LEU A 34 15.24 21.14 -8.17
CA LEU A 34 14.06 21.67 -7.51
C LEU A 34 12.75 21.34 -8.23
N ASN A 35 12.79 20.95 -9.51
CA ASN A 35 11.59 20.59 -10.26
C ASN A 35 10.93 19.32 -9.71
N LEU A 36 11.71 18.44 -9.06
CA LEU A 36 11.25 17.19 -8.45
C LEU A 36 10.45 17.40 -7.14
N LEU A 37 10.35 18.65 -6.63
CA LEU A 37 9.52 18.98 -5.47
C LEU A 37 8.06 19.24 -5.84
N PHE A 38 7.76 19.51 -7.11
CA PHE A 38 6.41 19.76 -7.56
C PHE A 38 5.70 18.44 -7.88
N PRO A 39 4.38 18.34 -7.58
CA PRO A 39 3.62 17.17 -8.00
C PRO A 39 3.64 17.06 -9.53
N PRO A 40 3.55 15.83 -10.08
CA PRO A 40 3.45 15.65 -11.53
C PRO A 40 2.18 16.31 -12.06
N ASP A 41 2.23 16.78 -13.30
CA ASP A 41 1.07 17.33 -13.98
C ASP A 41 -0.07 16.31 -14.05
N GLU A 42 -1.29 16.78 -13.78
CA GLU A 42 -2.51 15.98 -13.83
C GLU A 42 -3.38 16.48 -14.99
N SER A 43 -3.83 15.57 -15.86
CA SER A 43 -4.76 15.91 -16.93
C SER A 43 -6.11 16.35 -16.36
N ASP A 44 -6.89 17.11 -17.12
CA ASP A 44 -8.22 17.54 -16.67
C ASP A 44 -9.17 16.34 -16.50
N GLU A 45 -8.96 15.26 -17.26
CA GLU A 45 -9.67 13.99 -17.09
C GLU A 45 -9.34 13.33 -15.74
N GLU A 46 -8.06 13.21 -15.37
CA GLU A 46 -7.67 12.63 -14.08
C GLU A 46 -8.19 13.47 -12.90
N LYS A 47 -8.15 14.80 -12.99
CA LYS A 47 -8.74 15.69 -11.98
C LYS A 47 -10.24 15.43 -11.81
N GLN A 48 -10.96 15.31 -12.92
CA GLN A 48 -12.40 15.12 -12.91
C GLN A 48 -12.77 13.74 -12.33
N ILE A 49 -12.07 12.68 -12.71
CA ILE A 49 -12.24 11.32 -12.15
C ILE A 49 -12.06 11.35 -10.62
N GLY A 50 -10.98 11.99 -10.14
CA GLY A 50 -10.71 12.13 -8.72
C GLY A 50 -11.81 12.87 -7.97
N LYS A 51 -12.25 14.00 -8.53
CA LYS A 51 -13.31 14.83 -7.95
C LYS A 51 -14.62 14.07 -7.81
N GLU A 52 -15.07 13.39 -8.87
CA GLU A 52 -16.31 12.61 -8.86
C GLU A 52 -16.25 11.46 -7.86
N TYR A 53 -15.09 10.79 -7.76
CA TYR A 53 -14.94 9.71 -6.80
C TYR A 53 -14.91 10.21 -5.35
N CYS A 54 -14.25 11.35 -5.09
CA CYS A 54 -14.26 11.99 -3.78
C CYS A 54 -15.69 12.33 -3.34
N GLN A 55 -16.53 12.86 -4.24
CA GLN A 55 -17.94 13.15 -3.94
C GLN A 55 -18.70 11.88 -3.53
N LYS A 56 -18.53 10.78 -4.26
CA LYS A 56 -19.16 9.48 -3.93
C LYS A 56 -18.73 8.95 -2.57
N ILE A 57 -17.43 9.05 -2.26
CA ILE A 57 -16.89 8.64 -0.96
C ILE A 57 -17.41 9.53 0.15
N GLU A 58 -17.43 10.85 -0.04
CA GLU A 58 -17.94 11.81 0.94
C GLU A 58 -19.42 11.56 1.26
N GLU A 59 -20.25 11.32 0.24
CA GLU A 59 -21.66 10.96 0.41
C GLU A 59 -21.82 9.67 1.22
N PHE A 60 -21.05 8.63 0.89
CA PHE A 60 -21.06 7.37 1.63
C PHE A 60 -20.66 7.56 3.09
N LEU A 61 -19.57 8.29 3.35
CA LEU A 61 -19.09 8.57 4.71
C LEU A 61 -20.17 9.29 5.54
N LYS A 62 -20.78 10.35 5.00
CA LYS A 62 -21.83 11.11 5.68
C LYS A 62 -23.08 10.29 5.98
N GLN A 63 -23.44 9.35 5.10
CA GLN A 63 -24.70 8.61 5.21
C GLN A 63 -24.56 7.30 6.00
N GLN A 64 -23.40 6.65 5.94
CA GLN A 64 -23.24 5.26 6.37
C GLN A 64 -22.20 5.08 7.48
N VAL A 65 -21.37 6.10 7.77
CA VAL A 65 -20.22 5.97 8.67
C VAL A 65 -20.32 6.95 9.82
N ASP A 66 -20.59 6.42 11.01
CA ASP A 66 -20.41 7.14 12.27
C ASP A 66 -18.99 6.89 12.80
N PRO A 67 -18.08 7.88 12.74
CA PRO A 67 -16.71 7.71 13.20
C PRO A 67 -16.62 7.59 14.73
N ASP A 68 -17.52 8.22 15.49
CA ASP A 68 -17.51 8.16 16.95
C ASP A 68 -17.97 6.79 17.45
N ASP A 69 -18.91 6.14 16.74
CA ASP A 69 -19.30 4.76 17.04
C ASP A 69 -18.14 3.80 16.84
N ILE A 70 -17.41 3.90 15.71
CA ILE A 70 -16.23 3.07 15.41
C ILE A 70 -15.22 3.11 16.56
N GLU A 71 -14.90 4.30 17.06
CA GLU A 71 -13.97 4.49 18.18
C GLU A 71 -14.54 3.93 19.49
N ARG A 72 -15.83 4.18 19.77
CA ARG A 72 -16.49 3.73 21.00
C ARG A 72 -16.54 2.21 21.12
N ILE A 73 -16.81 1.52 20.00
CA ILE A 73 -16.91 0.05 19.98
C ILE A 73 -15.60 -0.63 19.57
N ALA A 74 -14.56 0.16 19.25
CA ALA A 74 -13.26 -0.29 18.76
C ALA A 74 -13.36 -1.26 17.57
N LYS A 75 -14.32 -1.02 16.66
CA LYS A 75 -14.61 -1.91 15.52
C LYS A 75 -15.26 -1.14 14.38
N ILE A 76 -14.78 -1.37 13.15
CA ILE A 76 -15.44 -0.89 11.94
C ILE A 76 -16.66 -1.78 11.65
N PRO A 77 -17.89 -1.23 11.55
CA PRO A 77 -19.06 -2.02 11.20
C PRO A 77 -18.93 -2.72 9.84
N GLU A 78 -19.46 -3.94 9.74
CA GLU A 78 -19.35 -4.75 8.52
C GLU A 78 -19.98 -4.10 7.30
N HIS A 79 -21.10 -3.37 7.48
CA HIS A 79 -21.74 -2.64 6.38
C HIS A 79 -20.87 -1.53 5.81
N VAL A 80 -20.03 -0.89 6.64
CA VAL A 80 -19.08 0.13 6.18
C VAL A 80 -18.01 -0.51 5.30
N LEU A 81 -17.42 -1.62 5.74
CA LEU A 81 -16.40 -2.36 4.97
C LEU A 81 -16.97 -2.85 3.64
N LYS A 82 -18.18 -3.41 3.66
CA LYS A 82 -18.88 -3.88 2.46
C LYS A 82 -19.15 -2.73 1.48
N GLY A 83 -19.67 -1.60 1.97
CA GLY A 83 -19.92 -0.43 1.13
C GLY A 83 -18.65 0.11 0.48
N LEU A 84 -17.53 0.14 1.20
CA LEU A 84 -16.23 0.53 0.65
C LEU A 84 -15.71 -0.46 -0.42
N LEU A 85 -15.94 -1.76 -0.25
CA LEU A 85 -15.62 -2.77 -1.27
C LEU A 85 -16.48 -2.59 -2.54
N GLU A 86 -17.77 -2.34 -2.38
CA GLU A 86 -18.70 -2.07 -3.48
C GLU A 86 -18.31 -0.80 -4.25
N LEU A 87 -17.92 0.26 -3.54
CA LEU A 87 -17.39 1.49 -4.11
C LEU A 87 -15.99 1.31 -4.74
N GLY A 88 -15.31 0.19 -4.50
CA GLY A 88 -13.98 -0.11 -5.03
C GLY A 88 -12.84 0.62 -4.31
N ALA A 89 -13.06 1.10 -3.09
CA ALA A 89 -12.09 1.90 -2.34
C ALA A 89 -10.80 1.12 -2.06
N PHE A 90 -10.88 -0.20 -1.91
CA PHE A 90 -9.72 -1.09 -1.70
C PHE A 90 -8.89 -1.36 -2.97
N GLY A 91 -9.41 -1.00 -4.15
CA GLY A 91 -8.80 -1.25 -5.45
C GLY A 91 -8.46 0.01 -6.23
N MET A 92 -8.29 1.17 -5.59
CA MET A 92 -8.08 2.44 -6.28
C MET A 92 -6.88 2.39 -7.22
N LYS A 93 -5.72 1.90 -6.76
CA LYS A 93 -4.50 1.81 -7.58
C LYS A 93 -4.40 0.53 -8.42
N ILE A 94 -5.28 -0.45 -8.21
CA ILE A 94 -5.24 -1.70 -8.96
C ILE A 94 -5.66 -1.42 -10.41
N PRO A 95 -4.94 -1.92 -11.44
CA PRO A 95 -5.31 -1.71 -12.83
C PRO A 95 -6.74 -2.19 -13.15
N LYS A 96 -7.40 -1.50 -14.08
CA LYS A 96 -8.80 -1.77 -14.46
C LYS A 96 -8.99 -3.20 -14.98
N GLU A 97 -8.00 -3.77 -15.67
CA GLU A 97 -8.02 -5.16 -16.15
C GLU A 97 -8.12 -6.21 -15.03
N TYR A 98 -7.74 -5.85 -13.80
CA TYR A 98 -7.89 -6.67 -12.60
C TYR A 98 -9.06 -6.23 -11.71
N GLY A 99 -9.97 -5.37 -12.21
CA GLY A 99 -11.18 -4.95 -11.51
C GLY A 99 -11.03 -3.78 -10.53
N GLY A 100 -9.85 -3.15 -10.51
CA GLY A 100 -9.60 -1.91 -9.77
C GLY A 100 -10.06 -0.66 -10.52
N LEU A 101 -9.71 0.52 -9.99
CA LEU A 101 -10.07 1.81 -10.58
C LEU A 101 -8.96 2.39 -11.48
N GLY A 102 -7.71 1.96 -11.28
CA GLY A 102 -6.54 2.42 -12.04
C GLY A 102 -6.16 3.88 -11.78
N PHE A 103 -6.40 4.38 -10.57
CA PHE A 103 -6.09 5.76 -10.20
C PHE A 103 -4.60 6.03 -10.13
N SER A 104 -4.23 7.25 -10.50
CA SER A 104 -2.92 7.83 -10.20
C SER A 104 -2.67 7.89 -8.67
N TYR A 105 -1.40 7.99 -8.28
CA TYR A 105 -1.03 8.20 -6.87
C TYR A 105 -1.58 9.51 -6.31
N THR A 106 -1.69 10.55 -7.14
CA THR A 106 -2.31 11.83 -6.79
C THR A 106 -3.78 11.64 -6.40
N ASN A 107 -4.56 10.95 -7.24
CA ASN A 107 -5.97 10.66 -6.97
C ASN A 107 -6.15 9.74 -5.76
N TYR A 108 -5.32 8.70 -5.64
CA TYR A 108 -5.30 7.83 -4.46
C TYR A 108 -5.05 8.62 -3.17
N GLY A 109 -4.03 9.50 -3.15
CA GLY A 109 -3.73 10.35 -2.00
C GLY A 109 -4.87 11.30 -1.65
N ARG A 110 -5.48 11.93 -2.67
CA ARG A 110 -6.62 12.83 -2.52
C ARG A 110 -7.80 12.15 -1.82
N VAL A 111 -8.14 10.93 -2.24
CA VAL A 111 -9.23 10.15 -1.64
C VAL A 111 -8.89 9.68 -0.23
N LEU A 112 -7.66 9.21 0.02
CA LEU A 112 -7.26 8.80 1.36
C LEU A 112 -7.25 9.97 2.35
N MET A 113 -6.82 11.15 1.93
CA MET A 113 -6.91 12.35 2.78
C MET A 113 -8.35 12.68 3.15
N LEU A 114 -9.30 12.52 2.22
CA LEU A 114 -10.73 12.69 2.50
C LEU A 114 -11.25 11.64 3.50
N ILE A 115 -10.90 10.36 3.34
CA ILE A 115 -11.33 9.33 4.30
C ILE A 115 -10.70 9.60 5.68
N ALA A 116 -9.42 9.97 5.71
CA ALA A 116 -8.68 10.23 6.96
C ALA A 116 -9.22 11.47 7.71
N SER A 117 -9.74 12.47 7.00
CA SER A 117 -10.40 13.62 7.65
C SER A 117 -11.72 13.26 8.32
N TRP A 118 -12.30 12.10 7.97
CA TRP A 118 -13.50 11.55 8.60
C TRP A 118 -13.17 10.52 9.69
N SER A 119 -12.34 9.54 9.38
CA SER A 119 -11.90 8.48 10.29
C SER A 119 -10.53 7.97 9.87
N ASN A 120 -9.53 8.19 10.74
CA ASN A 120 -8.15 7.78 10.48
C ASN A 120 -8.01 6.25 10.41
N ILE A 121 -8.69 5.51 11.28
CA ILE A 121 -8.68 4.04 11.25
C ILE A 121 -9.26 3.50 9.95
N LEU A 122 -10.32 4.11 9.43
CA LEU A 122 -10.91 3.72 8.16
C LEU A 122 -9.94 3.95 6.97
N ALA A 123 -9.24 5.08 6.98
CA ALA A 123 -8.23 5.37 5.96
C ALA A 123 -7.10 4.34 5.98
N LEU A 124 -6.61 3.96 7.16
CA LEU A 124 -5.60 2.90 7.31
C LEU A 124 -6.12 1.54 6.81
N THR A 125 -7.34 1.15 7.19
CA THR A 125 -7.97 -0.09 6.73
C THR A 125 -8.07 -0.15 5.20
N VAL A 126 -8.44 0.95 4.54
CA VAL A 126 -8.53 1.04 3.07
C VAL A 126 -7.15 1.08 2.40
N ALA A 127 -6.18 1.76 3.01
CA ALA A 127 -4.85 1.95 2.44
C ALA A 127 -4.04 0.65 2.42
N VAL A 128 -4.03 -0.09 3.55
CA VAL A 128 -3.13 -1.25 3.75
C VAL A 128 -3.20 -2.26 2.61
N PRO A 129 -4.38 -2.78 2.18
CA PRO A 129 -4.44 -3.84 1.17
C PRO A 129 -3.81 -3.50 -0.18
N GLN A 130 -3.73 -2.21 -0.51
CA GLN A 130 -3.25 -1.69 -1.80
C GLN A 130 -1.95 -0.89 -1.72
N SER A 131 -1.41 -0.64 -0.52
CA SER A 131 -0.11 0.01 -0.31
C SER A 131 0.98 -1.00 0.03
N ILE A 132 0.80 -1.75 1.11
CA ILE A 132 1.78 -2.73 1.63
C ILE A 132 1.24 -4.16 1.68
N GLY A 133 -0.08 -4.31 1.77
CA GLY A 133 -0.79 -5.56 1.65
C GLY A 133 -0.69 -6.15 0.24
N ILE A 134 -1.33 -7.30 0.04
CA ILE A 134 -0.99 -8.23 -1.06
C ILE A 134 -0.99 -7.62 -2.47
N ALA A 135 -1.77 -6.57 -2.75
CA ALA A 135 -1.85 -6.04 -4.11
C ALA A 135 -0.52 -5.43 -4.60
N MET A 136 0.20 -4.68 -3.75
CA MET A 136 1.44 -4.03 -4.20
C MET A 136 2.58 -5.02 -4.45
N PRO A 137 2.88 -6.00 -3.55
CA PRO A 137 3.85 -7.05 -3.83
C PRO A 137 3.49 -7.88 -5.08
N ILE A 138 2.20 -8.18 -5.32
CA ILE A 138 1.77 -8.92 -6.51
C ILE A 138 1.91 -8.07 -7.78
N LEU A 139 1.66 -6.76 -7.73
CA LEU A 139 1.89 -5.87 -8.88
C LEU A 139 3.37 -5.76 -9.24
N LEU A 140 4.25 -5.65 -8.23
CA LEU A 140 5.69 -5.46 -8.42
C LEU A 140 6.42 -6.76 -8.78
N PHE A 141 6.09 -7.87 -8.12
CA PHE A 141 6.87 -9.11 -8.15
C PHE A 141 6.06 -10.35 -8.55
N GLY A 142 4.74 -10.24 -8.62
CA GLY A 142 3.86 -11.35 -8.95
C GLY A 142 3.86 -11.69 -10.44
N ASN A 143 3.71 -12.99 -10.74
CA ASN A 143 3.44 -13.44 -12.09
C ASN A 143 1.97 -13.23 -12.50
N GLU A 144 1.67 -13.35 -13.79
CA GLU A 144 0.32 -13.13 -14.33
C GLU A 144 -0.76 -14.03 -13.70
N LYS A 145 -0.41 -15.27 -13.34
CA LYS A 145 -1.35 -16.18 -12.66
C LYS A 145 -1.71 -15.63 -11.27
N GLN A 146 -0.74 -15.10 -10.53
CA GLN A 146 -0.98 -14.49 -9.22
C GLN A 146 -1.76 -13.18 -9.35
N LYS A 147 -1.41 -12.30 -10.31
CA LYS A 147 -2.15 -11.05 -10.54
C LYS A 147 -3.64 -11.31 -10.80
N LYS A 148 -3.95 -12.22 -11.73
CA LYS A 148 -5.34 -12.61 -12.05
C LYS A 148 -6.07 -13.27 -10.88
N ALA A 149 -5.36 -13.99 -10.02
CA ALA A 149 -5.96 -14.67 -8.87
C ALA A 149 -6.24 -13.72 -7.69
N PHE A 150 -5.34 -12.80 -7.38
CA PHE A 150 -5.37 -12.03 -6.13
C PHE A 150 -5.89 -10.60 -6.31
N LEU A 151 -5.50 -9.88 -7.37
CA LEU A 151 -5.87 -8.47 -7.52
C LEU A 151 -7.39 -8.24 -7.60
N PRO A 152 -8.18 -9.06 -8.31
CA PRO A 152 -9.64 -8.91 -8.31
C PRO A 152 -10.29 -9.17 -6.95
N ARG A 153 -9.66 -9.99 -6.09
CA ARG A 153 -10.14 -10.27 -4.73
C ARG A 153 -9.93 -9.03 -3.85
N VAL A 154 -8.73 -8.45 -3.87
CA VAL A 154 -8.44 -7.22 -3.12
C VAL A 154 -9.30 -6.05 -3.60
N ALA A 155 -9.49 -5.92 -4.91
CA ALA A 155 -10.22 -4.79 -5.47
C ALA A 155 -11.69 -4.71 -5.00
N ARG A 156 -12.33 -5.86 -4.71
CA ARG A 156 -13.80 -5.94 -4.57
C ARG A 156 -14.36 -6.86 -3.50
N LYS A 157 -13.57 -7.77 -2.94
CA LYS A 157 -14.10 -8.90 -2.13
C LYS A 157 -13.43 -9.08 -0.79
N GLU A 158 -12.13 -8.86 -0.70
CA GLU A 158 -11.33 -9.27 0.44
C GLU A 158 -10.37 -8.17 0.86
N ILE A 159 -10.14 -8.08 2.17
CA ILE A 159 -9.22 -7.13 2.78
C ILE A 159 -7.98 -7.92 3.18
N SER A 160 -6.80 -7.45 2.77
CA SER A 160 -5.53 -8.09 3.13
C SER A 160 -4.82 -7.32 4.24
N ALA A 161 -3.96 -8.03 4.97
CA ALA A 161 -3.04 -7.49 5.95
C ALA A 161 -1.60 -7.54 5.42
N PHE A 162 -0.69 -6.92 6.16
CA PHE A 162 0.76 -7.06 5.95
C PHE A 162 1.40 -7.55 7.25
N ALA A 163 1.98 -8.76 7.19
CA ALA A 163 2.42 -9.50 8.37
C ALA A 163 3.95 -9.60 8.41
N LEU A 164 4.61 -8.50 8.81
CA LEU A 164 6.06 -8.41 8.91
C LEU A 164 6.54 -8.43 10.37
N THR A 165 6.08 -7.45 11.16
CA THR A 165 6.46 -7.24 12.56
C THR A 165 6.18 -8.47 13.41
N GLU A 166 7.09 -8.75 14.34
CA GLU A 166 7.04 -9.86 15.30
C GLU A 166 7.23 -9.33 16.73
N PRO A 167 6.93 -10.11 17.78
CA PRO A 167 7.10 -9.67 19.17
C PRO A 167 8.47 -9.07 19.49
N ASP A 168 9.54 -9.67 18.95
CA ASP A 168 10.92 -9.25 19.20
C ASP A 168 11.54 -8.41 18.06
N THR A 169 10.79 -8.20 16.96
CA THR A 169 11.34 -7.60 15.73
C THR A 169 10.38 -6.56 15.11
N GLY A 170 10.81 -5.30 15.16
CA GLY A 170 10.15 -4.15 14.51
C GLY A 170 11.02 -3.53 13.41
N SER A 171 11.81 -2.51 13.76
CA SER A 171 12.68 -1.79 12.82
C SER A 171 13.76 -2.66 12.17
N ASP A 172 14.26 -3.68 12.88
CA ASP A 172 15.26 -4.64 12.37
C ASP A 172 14.60 -5.80 11.61
N ALA A 173 13.86 -5.47 10.54
CA ALA A 173 13.07 -6.45 9.79
C ALA A 173 13.89 -7.62 9.20
N ALA A 174 15.22 -7.49 9.10
CA ALA A 174 16.09 -8.58 8.67
C ALA A 174 16.18 -9.72 9.69
N ASN A 175 15.81 -9.46 10.96
CA ASN A 175 15.92 -10.39 12.07
C ASN A 175 14.58 -11.04 12.48
N ILE A 176 13.64 -11.20 11.54
CA ILE A 176 12.41 -11.97 11.78
C ILE A 176 12.73 -13.45 12.04
N GLN A 177 11.96 -14.08 12.90
CA GLN A 177 12.09 -15.48 13.33
C GLN A 177 11.06 -16.41 12.65
N THR A 178 9.99 -15.85 12.07
CA THR A 178 9.05 -16.64 11.24
C THR A 178 9.82 -17.38 10.15
N ASN A 179 9.68 -18.71 10.11
CA ASN A 179 10.36 -19.56 9.14
C ASN A 179 9.37 -20.20 8.16
N ALA A 180 9.87 -20.51 6.97
CA ALA A 180 9.15 -21.24 5.94
C ALA A 180 10.02 -22.41 5.46
N VAL A 181 9.60 -23.64 5.75
CA VAL A 181 10.34 -24.85 5.38
C VAL A 181 9.58 -25.60 4.30
N LEU A 182 10.23 -25.90 3.17
CA LEU A 182 9.62 -26.71 2.12
C LEU A 182 9.34 -28.12 2.67
N ASN A 183 8.12 -28.61 2.49
CA ASN A 183 7.77 -29.94 2.96
C ASN A 183 8.58 -31.04 2.25
N ALA A 184 8.62 -32.24 2.83
CA ALA A 184 9.41 -33.37 2.30
C ALA A 184 9.08 -33.75 0.84
N LEU A 185 7.86 -33.45 0.37
CA LEU A 185 7.40 -33.74 -1.00
C LEU A 185 7.69 -32.59 -2.00
N GLY A 186 8.18 -31.43 -1.54
CA GLY A 186 8.47 -30.29 -2.40
C GLY A 186 7.22 -29.57 -2.96
N THR A 187 6.05 -29.71 -2.34
CA THR A 187 4.77 -29.20 -2.85
C THR A 187 4.31 -27.89 -2.23
N HIS A 188 4.71 -27.61 -1.00
CA HIS A 188 4.35 -26.37 -0.30
C HIS A 188 5.32 -26.06 0.85
N PHE A 189 5.33 -24.81 1.29
CA PHE A 189 6.04 -24.40 2.49
C PHE A 189 5.15 -24.56 3.73
N VAL A 190 5.73 -25.09 4.80
CA VAL A 190 5.18 -25.04 6.15
C VAL A 190 5.72 -23.77 6.80
N VAL A 191 4.84 -22.82 7.10
CA VAL A 191 5.21 -21.53 7.69
C VAL A 191 4.88 -21.56 9.18
N ASN A 192 5.86 -21.27 10.04
CA ASN A 192 5.69 -21.22 11.49
C ASN A 192 6.28 -19.93 12.04
N GLY A 193 5.50 -19.22 12.86
CA GLY A 193 5.91 -17.99 13.52
C GLY A 193 4.73 -17.25 14.13
N GLU A 194 5.02 -16.13 14.78
CA GLU A 194 4.03 -15.22 15.35
C GLU A 194 4.25 -13.82 14.78
N LYS A 195 3.14 -13.15 14.44
CA LYS A 195 3.16 -11.78 13.90
C LYS A 195 2.41 -10.86 14.86
N LEU A 196 2.92 -9.65 15.00
CA LEU A 196 2.44 -8.66 15.95
C LEU A 196 1.96 -7.41 15.19
N TRP A 197 0.87 -6.79 15.69
CA TRP A 197 0.31 -5.53 15.18
C TRP A 197 0.06 -5.50 13.67
N CYS A 198 -0.49 -6.59 13.14
CA CYS A 198 -0.90 -6.66 11.74
C CYS A 198 -2.22 -5.89 11.56
N THR A 199 -2.17 -4.70 10.96
CA THR A 199 -3.40 -4.00 10.56
C THR A 199 -4.22 -4.89 9.63
N ASN A 200 -5.50 -5.11 9.98
CA ASN A 200 -6.43 -6.05 9.34
C ASN A 200 -6.10 -7.55 9.52
N GLY A 201 -5.16 -7.91 10.41
CA GLY A 201 -4.73 -9.28 10.68
C GLY A 201 -5.48 -9.99 11.80
#